data_AF-A0A965WT17-F1
#
_entry.id   AF-A0A965WT17-F1
#
_cell.length_a   1.000
_cell.length_b   1.000
_cell.length_c   1.000
_cell.angle_alpha   90.00
_cell.angle_beta   90.00
_cell.angle_gamma   90.00
#
_symmetry.space_group_name_H-M   'P 1'
#
loop_
_entity.id
_entity.type
_entity.pdbx_description
1 polymer ?
#
loop_
_entity_poly.entity_id
_entity_poly.type
_entity_poly.pdbx_seq_one_letter_code
_entity_poly.pdbx_strand_id
1 'polypeptide(L)'
;MESEDLYEQRRKDIFEAYEKAINSFGDMAKFIPKSVIIEKAMTYRAPRFYVTYEIARRAISDMIKGRSPRATGDQKSRMYNEILKRFKDSSTNTSSFTILMDILETETEGFYISKKQFSRIIYQQLKR
;
A
#
# COMPACT_ATOMS: atom_id res chain seq x y z
N MET A 1 -15.05 10.98 2.56
CA MET A 1 -14.54 11.09 3.95
C MET A 1 -13.51 10.00 4.15
N GLU A 2 -13.92 8.73 4.21
CA GLU A 2 -12.99 7.58 4.35
C GLU A 2 -11.87 7.52 3.29
N SER A 3 -12.15 7.85 2.02
CA SER A 3 -11.13 7.89 0.97
C SER A 3 -10.05 8.96 1.18
N GLU A 4 -10.43 10.08 1.79
CA GLU A 4 -9.52 11.19 2.11
C GLU A 4 -8.65 10.81 3.31
N ASP A 5 -9.26 10.17 4.31
CA ASP A 5 -8.56 9.67 5.50
C ASP A 5 -7.49 8.62 5.11
N LEU A 6 -7.83 7.67 4.25
CA LEU A 6 -6.87 6.69 3.71
C LEU A 6 -5.76 7.34 2.90
N TYR A 7 -6.07 8.42 2.18
CA TYR A 7 -5.08 9.13 1.38
C TYR A 7 -4.04 9.82 2.27
N GLU A 8 -4.49 10.55 3.29
CA GLU A 8 -3.59 11.23 4.23
C GLU A 8 -2.82 10.23 5.11
N GLN A 9 -3.47 9.17 5.58
CA GLN A 9 -2.80 8.10 6.33
C GLN A 9 -1.70 7.45 5.49
N ARG A 10 -1.94 7.17 4.20
CA ARG A 10 -0.91 6.66 3.30
C ARG A 10 0.28 7.60 3.18
N ARG A 11 0.04 8.91 3.09
CA ARG A 11 1.13 9.90 2.97
C ARG A 11 1.98 9.93 4.23
N LYS A 12 1.34 9.83 5.41
CA LYS A 12 2.02 9.73 6.69
C LYS A 12 2.91 8.48 6.75
N ASP A 13 2.35 7.31 6.48
CA ASP A 13 3.07 6.03 6.57
C ASP A 13 4.20 5.92 5.53
N ILE A 14 4.02 6.50 4.33
CA ILE A 14 5.09 6.65 3.34
C ILE A 14 6.24 7.50 3.88
N PHE A 15 5.93 8.58 4.59
CA PHE A 15 6.94 9.44 5.16
C PHE A 15 7.67 8.76 6.31
N GLU A 16 6.96 8.04 7.18
CA GLU A 16 7.56 7.22 8.24
C GLU A 16 8.49 6.14 7.65
N ALA A 17 8.10 5.48 6.56
CA ALA A 17 8.95 4.54 5.85
C ALA A 17 10.23 5.21 5.29
N TYR A 18 10.12 6.46 4.84
CA TYR A 18 11.25 7.25 4.36
C TYR A 18 12.19 7.68 5.49
N GLU A 19 11.67 8.13 6.63
CA GLU A 19 12.47 8.41 7.83
C GLU A 19 13.17 7.16 8.35
N LYS A 20 12.47 6.02 8.39
CA LYS A 20 13.07 4.72 8.71
C LYS A 20 14.21 4.37 7.73
N ALA A 21 14.09 4.72 6.46
CA ALA A 21 15.15 4.49 5.48
C ALA A 21 16.35 5.40 5.75
N ILE A 22 16.14 6.70 6.03
CA ILE A 22 17.20 7.63 6.45
C ILE A 22 17.94 7.07 7.67
N ASN A 23 17.21 6.71 8.72
CA ASN A 23 17.77 6.20 9.97
C ASN A 23 18.58 4.92 9.76
N SER A 24 18.19 4.07 8.81
CA SER A 24 18.95 2.86 8.48
C SER A 24 20.33 3.12 7.85
N PHE A 25 20.56 4.32 7.29
CA PHE A 25 21.86 4.75 6.77
C PHE A 25 22.70 5.53 7.81
N GLY A 26 22.12 5.90 8.96
CA GLY A 26 22.81 6.67 9.99
C GLY A 26 23.47 7.95 9.48
N ASP A 27 24.69 8.24 9.94
CA ASP A 27 25.45 9.43 9.56
C ASP A 27 25.77 9.52 8.06
N MET A 28 25.76 8.38 7.36
CA MET A 28 26.01 8.34 5.92
C MET A 28 24.83 8.88 5.12
N ALA A 29 23.63 8.97 5.70
CA ALA A 29 22.42 9.41 4.99
C ALA A 29 22.58 10.76 4.27
N LYS A 30 23.38 11.68 4.83
CA LYS A 30 23.66 13.00 4.23
C LYS A 30 24.42 12.94 2.89
N PHE A 31 25.10 11.82 2.62
CA PHE A 31 25.84 11.57 1.39
C PHE A 31 25.09 10.65 0.42
N ILE A 32 23.98 10.04 0.85
CA ILE A 32 23.21 9.12 0.02
C ILE A 32 22.23 9.92 -0.85
N PRO A 33 22.19 9.66 -2.18
CA PRO A 33 21.19 10.28 -3.04
C PRO A 33 19.77 9.98 -2.54
N LYS A 34 18.89 11.00 -2.50
CA LYS A 34 17.50 10.84 -2.06
C LYS A 34 16.76 9.73 -2.82
N SER A 35 17.08 9.50 -4.09
CA SER A 35 16.53 8.42 -4.90
C SER A 35 16.82 7.03 -4.31
N VAL A 36 18.01 6.82 -3.76
CA VAL A 36 18.43 5.56 -3.12
C VAL A 36 17.70 5.37 -1.80
N ILE A 37 17.52 6.45 -1.02
CA ILE A 37 16.74 6.41 0.22
C ILE A 37 15.27 6.07 -0.07
N ILE A 38 14.70 6.67 -1.14
CA ILE A 38 13.34 6.36 -1.59
C ILE A 38 13.22 4.90 -2.04
N GLU A 39 14.18 4.39 -2.82
CA GLU A 39 14.19 2.98 -3.22
C GLU A 39 14.23 2.05 -2.01
N LYS A 40 15.06 2.36 -0.99
CA LYS A 40 15.10 1.62 0.27
C LYS A 40 13.75 1.70 1.00
N ALA A 41 13.15 2.87 1.12
CA ALA A 41 11.86 3.05 1.78
C ALA A 41 10.75 2.23 1.11
N MET A 42 10.75 2.15 -0.23
CA MET A 42 9.79 1.35 -0.99
C MET A 42 9.91 -0.16 -0.77
N THR A 43 11.02 -0.65 -0.18
CA THR A 43 11.17 -2.06 0.20
C THR A 43 10.50 -2.41 1.52
N TYR A 44 10.08 -1.41 2.30
CA TYR A 44 9.38 -1.65 3.55
C TYR A 44 7.91 -2.02 3.31
N ARG A 45 7.43 -2.92 4.16
CA ARG A 45 6.03 -3.27 4.25
C ARG A 45 5.20 -2.05 4.63
N ALA A 46 3.99 -1.96 4.08
CA ALA A 46 3.06 -0.93 4.51
C ALA A 46 2.16 -1.48 5.63
N PRO A 47 1.77 -0.66 6.61
CA PRO A 47 0.96 -1.11 7.75
C PRO A 47 -0.40 -1.69 7.37
N ARG A 48 -0.96 -1.28 6.24
CA ARG A 48 -2.30 -1.65 5.78
C ARG A 48 -2.47 -1.47 4.27
N PHE A 49 -3.60 -1.92 3.74
CA PHE A 49 -4.04 -1.58 2.39
C PHE A 49 -4.72 -0.21 2.38
N TYR A 50 -4.30 0.67 1.46
CA TYR A 50 -4.89 2.00 1.27
C TYR A 50 -5.93 1.99 0.13
N VAL A 51 -6.98 1.21 0.33
CA VAL A 51 -8.12 1.08 -0.58
C VAL A 51 -9.39 0.90 0.27
N THR A 52 -10.49 1.52 -0.14
CA THR A 52 -11.75 1.36 0.60
C THR A 52 -12.30 -0.06 0.44
N TYR A 53 -13.12 -0.46 1.40
CA TYR A 53 -13.80 -1.75 1.38
C TYR A 53 -14.60 -1.97 0.08
N GLU A 54 -15.37 -1.00 -0.38
CA GLU A 54 -16.23 -1.12 -1.57
C GLU A 54 -15.42 -1.37 -2.83
N ILE A 55 -14.30 -0.66 -2.98
CA ILE A 55 -13.40 -0.79 -4.12
C ILE A 55 -12.74 -2.17 -4.10
N ALA A 56 -12.23 -2.59 -2.93
CA ALA A 56 -11.64 -3.91 -2.76
C ALA A 56 -12.66 -5.02 -3.05
N ARG A 57 -13.84 -4.97 -2.42
CA ARG A 57 -14.91 -5.95 -2.57
C ARG A 57 -15.32 -6.13 -4.03
N ARG A 58 -15.46 -5.02 -4.77
CA ARG A 58 -15.78 -5.04 -6.20
C ARG A 58 -14.69 -5.73 -7.00
N ALA A 59 -13.43 -5.34 -6.80
CA ALA A 59 -12.29 -5.92 -7.50
C ALA A 59 -12.17 -7.43 -7.23
N ILE A 60 -12.26 -7.84 -5.95
CA ILE A 60 -12.19 -9.24 -5.55
C ILE A 60 -13.37 -10.05 -6.13
N SER A 61 -14.59 -9.49 -6.12
CA SER A 61 -15.75 -10.15 -6.73
C SER A 61 -15.59 -10.35 -8.24
N ASP A 62 -15.04 -9.37 -8.95
CA ASP A 62 -14.75 -9.49 -10.38
C ASP A 62 -13.69 -10.58 -10.63
N MET A 63 -12.61 -10.60 -9.84
CA MET A 63 -11.54 -11.58 -9.97
C MET A 63 -11.98 -13.02 -9.65
N ILE A 64 -12.82 -13.21 -8.63
CA ILE A 64 -13.41 -14.54 -8.32
C ILE A 64 -14.24 -15.06 -9.50
N LYS A 65 -14.91 -14.17 -10.23
CA LYS A 65 -15.70 -14.51 -11.43
C LYS A 65 -14.85 -14.64 -12.70
N GLY A 66 -13.52 -14.62 -12.59
CA GLY A 66 -12.60 -14.68 -13.73
C GLY A 66 -12.56 -13.40 -14.59
N ARG A 67 -13.07 -12.28 -14.08
CA ARG A 67 -13.02 -10.99 -14.79
C ARG A 67 -11.82 -10.16 -14.32
N SER A 68 -11.30 -9.34 -15.22
CA SER A 68 -10.27 -8.37 -14.86
C SER A 68 -10.90 -7.22 -14.04
N PRO A 69 -10.33 -6.85 -12.88
CA PRO A 69 -10.79 -5.68 -12.14
C PRO A 69 -10.56 -4.41 -12.96
N ARG A 70 -11.36 -3.36 -12.74
CA ARG A 70 -11.27 -2.07 -13.47
C ARG A 70 -9.95 -1.30 -13.29
N ALA A 71 -8.96 -1.86 -12.60
CA ALA A 71 -7.72 -1.18 -12.27
C ALA A 71 -6.64 -1.39 -13.35
N THR A 72 -6.25 -0.31 -14.00
CA THR A 72 -5.19 -0.24 -15.00
C THR A 72 -3.85 0.06 -14.33
N GLY A 73 -3.04 -0.98 -14.07
CA GLY A 73 -1.64 -0.83 -13.69
C GLY A 73 -1.09 -1.96 -12.83
N ASP A 74 0.20 -2.26 -13.00
CA ASP A 74 0.88 -3.40 -12.36
C ASP A 74 0.78 -3.36 -10.83
N GLN A 75 0.92 -2.18 -10.24
CA GLN A 75 0.90 -2.02 -8.77
C GLN A 75 -0.46 -2.33 -8.17
N LYS A 76 -1.55 -1.85 -8.79
CA LYS A 76 -2.91 -2.18 -8.34
C LYS A 76 -3.22 -3.66 -8.57
N SER A 77 -2.73 -4.23 -9.66
CA SER A 77 -2.90 -5.65 -9.95
C SER A 77 -2.22 -6.51 -8.88
N ARG A 78 -0.98 -6.16 -8.48
CA ARG A 78 -0.27 -6.80 -7.36
C ARG A 78 -1.06 -6.71 -6.06
N MET A 79 -1.57 -5.52 -5.72
CA MET A 79 -2.39 -5.30 -4.52
C MET A 79 -3.61 -6.20 -4.49
N TYR A 80 -4.41 -6.23 -5.57
CA TYR A 80 -5.63 -7.04 -5.59
C TYR A 80 -5.33 -8.54 -5.65
N ASN A 81 -4.23 -8.96 -6.28
CA ASN A 81 -3.78 -10.35 -6.24
C ASN A 81 -3.42 -10.79 -4.82
N GLU A 82 -2.73 -9.94 -4.05
CA GLU A 82 -2.42 -10.24 -2.66
C GLU A 82 -3.69 -10.32 -1.79
N ILE A 83 -4.59 -9.34 -1.92
CA ILE A 83 -5.88 -9.37 -1.21
C ILE A 83 -6.67 -10.63 -1.58
N LEU A 84 -6.73 -10.99 -2.87
CA LEU A 84 -7.44 -12.19 -3.33
C LEU A 84 -6.82 -13.47 -2.75
N LYS A 85 -5.49 -13.55 -2.72
CA LYS A 85 -4.78 -14.69 -2.13
C LYS A 85 -5.15 -14.83 -0.66
N ARG A 86 -4.97 -13.76 0.14
CA ARG A 86 -5.35 -13.75 1.57
C ARG A 86 -6.82 -14.11 1.78
N PHE A 87 -7.71 -13.56 0.95
CA PHE A 87 -9.15 -13.84 1.02
C PHE A 87 -9.49 -15.31 0.73
N LYS A 88 -8.79 -15.95 -0.22
CA LYS A 88 -8.96 -17.39 -0.52
C LYS A 88 -8.36 -18.29 0.56
N ASP A 89 -7.26 -17.87 1.16
CA ASP A 89 -6.59 -18.58 2.25
C ASP A 89 -7.35 -18.42 3.58
N SER A 90 -8.28 -17.45 3.66
CA SER A 90 -9.18 -17.25 4.80
C SER A 90 -10.21 -18.38 4.86
N SER A 91 -10.07 -19.29 5.80
CA SER A 91 -11.03 -20.40 6.02
C SER A 91 -11.85 -20.16 7.28
N THR A 92 -13.12 -19.74 7.19
CA THR A 92 -14.03 -19.74 8.36
C THR A 92 -15.52 -19.57 8.05
N ASN A 93 -16.34 -19.95 9.03
CA ASN A 93 -17.75 -19.56 9.28
C ASN A 93 -17.98 -18.03 9.45
N THR A 94 -17.09 -17.19 8.94
CA THR A 94 -17.12 -15.73 9.11
C THR A 94 -17.61 -15.06 7.83
N SER A 95 -18.31 -13.92 7.97
CA SER A 95 -18.80 -13.18 6.81
C SER A 95 -17.67 -12.66 5.93
N SER A 96 -17.89 -12.63 4.60
CA SER A 96 -16.94 -12.06 3.64
C SER A 96 -16.62 -10.58 3.92
N PHE A 97 -17.55 -9.84 4.52
CA PHE A 97 -17.34 -8.47 4.96
C PHE A 97 -16.23 -8.40 6.02
N THR A 98 -16.37 -9.19 7.09
CA THR A 98 -15.41 -9.21 8.20
C THR A 98 -14.03 -9.66 7.74
N ILE A 99 -13.96 -10.72 6.93
CA ILE A 99 -12.69 -11.23 6.37
C ILE A 99 -11.98 -10.13 5.57
N LEU A 100 -12.71 -9.45 4.67
CA LEU A 100 -12.10 -8.43 3.82
C LEU A 100 -11.69 -7.19 4.62
N MET A 101 -12.49 -6.75 5.58
CA MET A 101 -12.11 -5.63 6.46
C MET A 101 -10.83 -5.94 7.24
N ASP A 102 -10.74 -7.13 7.83
CA ASP A 102 -9.53 -7.57 8.55
C ASP A 102 -8.31 -7.57 7.63
N ILE A 103 -8.41 -8.18 6.44
CA ILE A 103 -7.33 -8.16 5.45
C ILE A 103 -6.87 -6.74 5.13
N LEU A 104 -7.79 -5.79 4.94
CA LEU A 104 -7.45 -4.42 4.55
C LEU A 104 -6.71 -3.64 5.66
N GLU A 105 -6.88 -4.03 6.92
CA GLU A 105 -6.23 -3.42 8.08
C GLU A 105 -4.90 -4.11 8.47
N THR A 106 -4.53 -5.20 7.80
CA THR A 106 -3.28 -5.94 8.08
C THR A 106 -2.08 -5.46 7.25
N GLU A 107 -0.88 -5.65 7.80
CA GLU A 107 0.38 -5.34 7.13
C GLU A 107 0.48 -6.03 5.76
N THR A 108 0.99 -5.31 4.77
CA THR A 108 1.08 -5.72 3.36
C THR A 108 2.52 -5.63 2.83
N GLU A 109 2.83 -6.36 1.76
CA GLU A 109 4.16 -6.39 1.14
C GLU A 109 4.71 -5.01 0.74
N GLY A 110 3.83 -4.03 0.47
CA GLY A 110 4.24 -2.65 0.21
C GLY A 110 3.09 -1.70 -0.02
N PHE A 111 3.42 -0.49 -0.50
CA PHE A 111 2.46 0.61 -0.68
C PHE A 111 1.68 0.59 -2.01
N TYR A 112 2.04 -0.30 -2.95
CA TYR A 112 1.39 -0.46 -4.27
C TYR A 112 1.23 0.83 -5.07
N ILE A 113 2.27 1.66 -5.08
CA ILE A 113 2.34 2.85 -5.92
C ILE A 113 3.65 2.85 -6.70
N SER A 114 3.66 3.58 -7.81
CA SER A 114 4.89 3.75 -8.60
C SER A 114 5.94 4.54 -7.83
N LYS A 115 7.23 4.34 -8.16
CA LYS A 115 8.33 5.16 -7.66
C LYS A 115 8.07 6.66 -7.86
N LYS A 116 7.57 7.05 -9.04
CA LYS A 116 7.21 8.44 -9.35
C LYS A 116 6.18 9.01 -8.36
N GLN A 117 5.13 8.26 -8.03
CA GLN A 117 4.12 8.68 -7.04
C GLN A 117 4.70 8.75 -5.64
N PHE A 118 5.47 7.74 -5.24
CA PHE A 118 6.14 7.68 -3.93
C PHE A 118 7.06 8.88 -3.74
N SER A 119 7.95 9.15 -4.70
CA SER A 119 8.84 10.31 -4.70
C SER A 119 8.07 11.62 -4.61
N ARG A 120 6.97 11.76 -5.36
CA ARG A 120 6.13 12.97 -5.32
C ARG A 120 5.59 13.24 -3.92
N ILE A 121 5.09 12.21 -3.23
CA ILE A 121 4.56 12.33 -1.86
C ILE A 121 5.66 12.80 -0.90
N ILE A 122 6.85 12.20 -0.96
CA ILE A 122 7.99 12.60 -0.13
C ILE A 122 8.39 14.05 -0.41
N TYR A 123 8.57 14.43 -1.68
CA TYR A 123 8.95 15.81 -2.02
C TYR A 123 7.90 16.85 -1.63
N GLN A 124 6.61 16.50 -1.67
CA GLN A 124 5.55 17.39 -1.18
C GLN A 124 5.61 17.54 0.34
N GLN A 125 5.92 16.48 1.07
CA GLN A 125 6.03 16.53 2.53
C GLN A 125 7.27 17.32 2.97
N LEU A 126 8.41 17.18 2.28
CA LEU A 126 9.65 17.91 2.57
C LEU A 126 9.61 19.41 2.21
N LYS A 127 8.61 19.85 1.45
CA LYS A 127 8.40 21.26 1.09
C LYS A 127 7.48 22.00 2.07
N ARG A 128 6.78 21.27 2.93
CA ARG A 128 5.97 21.83 4.02
C ARG A 128 6.88 22.15 5.19
#